data_AF-A0A0B2UQ50-F1
#
_entry.id   AF-A0A0B2UQ50-F1
#
_cell.length_a   1.000
_cell.length_b   1.000
_cell.length_c   1.000
_cell.angle_alpha   90.00
_cell.angle_beta   90.00
_cell.angle_gamma   90.00
#
_symmetry.space_group_name_H-M   'P 1'
#
loop_
_entity.id
_entity.type
_entity.pdbx_description
1 polymer ?
#
loop_
_entity_poly.entity_id
_entity_poly.type
_entity_poly.pdbx_seq_one_letter_code
_entity_poly.pdbx_strand_id
1 'polypeptide(L)'
;MMYYEQLVLHPEKEMRRLLQFLDVPWNSSVLHHEQFIGKDISLSKVERSTDQVVKPVNLDALSKWVGKFPDDVIADMPQIAPMLAELGYDPLANPPNYGKPDDMVLKNTNDMHENSEHWYRKAVEMVADPERVDPPLPR
;
A
#
# COMPACT_ATOMS: atom_id res chain seq x y z
N MET A 1 15.89 -5.12 -7.01
CA MET A 1 14.99 -5.27 -5.86
C MET A 1 14.10 -4.05 -5.77
N MET A 2 12.85 -4.23 -5.34
CA MET A 2 11.86 -3.17 -5.15
C MET A 2 11.31 -3.29 -3.73
N TYR A 3 11.28 -2.18 -3.01
CA TYR A 3 10.74 -2.10 -1.65
C TYR A 3 9.33 -1.54 -1.71
N TYR A 4 8.38 -2.19 -1.04
CA TYR A 4 6.98 -1.77 -1.03
C TYR A 4 6.82 -0.34 -0.51
N GLU A 5 7.52 0.00 0.57
CA GLU A 5 7.42 1.31 1.19
C GLU A 5 7.97 2.40 0.27
N GLN A 6 9.06 2.13 -0.45
CA GLN A 6 9.59 3.06 -1.45
C GLN A 6 8.65 3.22 -2.64
N LEU A 7 7.99 2.15 -3.08
CA LEU A 7 6.98 2.21 -4.14
C LEU A 7 5.77 3.04 -3.71
N VAL A 8 5.32 2.91 -2.47
CA VAL A 8 4.21 3.68 -1.92
C VAL A 8 4.59 5.14 -1.71
N LEU A 9 5.77 5.42 -1.16
CA LEU A 9 6.23 6.79 -0.87
C LEU A 9 6.61 7.55 -2.15
N HIS A 10 7.21 6.86 -3.12
CA HIS A 10 7.79 7.46 -4.34
C HIS A 10 7.37 6.72 -5.62
N PRO A 11 6.05 6.60 -5.91
CA PRO A 11 5.54 5.72 -6.95
C PRO A 11 6.05 6.07 -8.35
N GLU A 12 6.14 7.35 -8.71
CA GLU A 12 6.65 7.74 -10.04
C GLU A 12 8.11 7.31 -10.24
N LYS A 13 8.96 7.61 -9.26
CA LYS A 13 10.38 7.26 -9.31
C LYS A 13 10.58 5.75 -9.43
N GLU A 14 9.91 4.97 -8.59
CA GLU A 14 10.06 3.51 -8.59
C GLU A 14 9.44 2.86 -9.84
N MET A 15 8.31 3.38 -10.34
CA MET A 15 7.72 2.89 -11.59
C MET A 15 8.57 3.22 -12.81
N ARG A 16 9.17 4.41 -12.89
CA ARG A 16 10.12 4.75 -13.95
C ARG A 16 11.31 3.80 -13.96
N ARG A 17 11.88 3.53 -12.78
CA ARG A 17 12.98 2.58 -12.60
C ARG A 17 12.58 1.17 -13.02
N LEU A 18 11.39 0.71 -12.62
CA LEU A 18 10.87 -0.62 -12.97
C LEU A 18 10.66 -0.77 -14.48
N LEU A 19 9.97 0.19 -15.11
CA LEU A 19 9.69 0.12 -16.54
C LEU A 19 10.97 0.19 -17.37
N GLN A 20 11.96 1.00 -16.95
CA GLN A 20 13.27 1.01 -17.57
C GLN A 20 14.00 -0.34 -17.43
N PHE A 21 13.93 -0.98 -16.25
CA PHE A 21 14.50 -2.31 -16.05
C PHE A 21 13.85 -3.38 -16.93
N LEU A 22 12.54 -3.27 -17.18
CA LEU A 22 11.77 -4.18 -18.02
C LEU A 22 11.83 -3.85 -19.53
N ASP A 23 12.53 -2.78 -19.92
CA ASP A 23 12.55 -2.24 -21.29
C ASP A 23 11.14 -1.93 -21.84
N VAL A 24 10.28 -1.36 -21.00
CA VAL A 24 8.92 -0.93 -21.35
C VAL A 24 8.85 0.61 -21.36
N PRO A 25 8.24 1.25 -22.37
CA PRO A 25 8.08 2.70 -22.40
C PRO A 25 7.28 3.23 -21.20
N TRP A 26 7.68 4.40 -20.70
CA TRP A 26 6.95 5.10 -19.63
C TRP A 26 5.54 5.49 -20.07
N ASN A 27 4.56 5.27 -19.19
CA ASN A 27 3.21 5.81 -19.31
C ASN A 27 2.72 6.27 -17.93
N SER A 28 2.14 7.46 -17.84
CA SER A 28 1.62 8.01 -16.57
C SER A 28 0.42 7.23 -16.02
N SER A 29 -0.25 6.40 -16.83
CA SER A 29 -1.36 5.56 -16.38
C SER A 29 -0.98 4.62 -15.23
N VAL A 30 0.29 4.25 -15.09
CA VAL A 30 0.78 3.40 -14.00
C VAL A 30 0.66 4.03 -12.62
N LEU A 31 0.47 5.34 -12.53
CA LEU A 31 0.25 6.07 -11.28
C LEU A 31 -1.24 6.22 -10.93
N HIS A 32 -2.13 5.81 -11.83
CA HIS A 32 -3.57 6.02 -11.76
C HIS A 32 -4.35 4.71 -12.00
N HIS A 33 -3.78 3.59 -11.54
CA HIS A 33 -4.34 2.25 -11.73
C HIS A 33 -5.82 2.15 -11.33
N GLU A 34 -6.24 2.87 -10.30
CA GLU A 34 -7.60 2.91 -9.78
C GLU A 34 -8.66 3.38 -10.79
N GLN A 35 -8.23 4.07 -11.86
CA GLN A 35 -9.09 4.57 -12.95
C GLN A 35 -9.34 3.52 -14.05
N PHE A 36 -8.50 2.48 -14.12
CA PHE A 36 -8.51 1.45 -15.16
C PHE A 36 -9.10 0.11 -14.69
N ILE A 37 -9.48 0.02 -13.41
CA ILE A 37 -10.11 -1.18 -12.84
C ILE A 37 -11.49 -1.42 -13.45
N GLY A 38 -11.74 -2.67 -13.87
CA GLY A 38 -12.96 -3.08 -14.56
C GLY A 38 -13.00 -2.70 -16.05
N LYS A 39 -11.95 -2.05 -16.56
CA LYS A 39 -11.76 -1.75 -18.00
C LYS A 39 -10.58 -2.53 -18.54
N ASP A 40 -9.37 -2.10 -18.16
CA ASP A 40 -8.10 -2.68 -18.62
C ASP A 40 -7.44 -3.54 -17.52
N ILE A 41 -7.74 -3.26 -16.25
CA ILE A 41 -7.29 -4.04 -15.10
C ILE A 41 -8.43 -4.93 -14.61
N SER A 42 -8.24 -6.24 -14.73
CA SER A 42 -9.15 -7.26 -14.20
C SER A 42 -8.72 -7.67 -12.79
N LEU A 43 -9.66 -7.62 -11.84
CA LEU A 43 -9.44 -8.07 -10.47
C LEU A 43 -10.37 -9.24 -10.15
N SER A 44 -9.83 -10.23 -9.44
CA SER A 44 -10.63 -11.35 -8.96
C SER A 44 -11.44 -10.94 -7.72
N LYS A 45 -12.75 -11.19 -7.72
CA LYS A 45 -13.63 -10.86 -6.59
C LYS A 45 -13.30 -11.63 -5.30
N VAL A 46 -12.62 -12.77 -5.44
CA VAL A 46 -12.24 -13.65 -4.32
C VAL A 46 -10.82 -13.39 -3.80
N GLU A 47 -10.02 -12.55 -4.48
CA GLU A 47 -8.66 -12.23 -4.02
C GLU A 47 -8.66 -11.29 -2.82
N ARG A 48 -7.81 -11.59 -1.83
CA ARG A 48 -7.75 -10.86 -0.54
C ARG A 48 -7.25 -9.41 -0.66
N SER A 49 -6.57 -9.07 -1.75
CA SER A 49 -6.03 -7.74 -2.01
C SER A 49 -6.99 -6.82 -2.79
N THR A 50 -8.09 -7.35 -3.34
CA THR A 50 -8.97 -6.61 -4.25
C THR A 50 -9.56 -5.34 -3.62
N ASP A 51 -9.99 -5.40 -2.36
CA ASP A 51 -10.52 -4.25 -1.62
C ASP A 51 -9.47 -3.15 -1.36
N GLN A 52 -8.18 -3.48 -1.41
CA GLN A 52 -7.08 -2.53 -1.25
C GLN A 52 -6.62 -1.97 -2.60
N VAL A 53 -6.46 -2.82 -3.61
CA VAL A 53 -5.98 -2.44 -4.96
C VAL A 53 -6.97 -1.55 -5.71
N VAL A 54 -8.25 -1.53 -5.29
CA VAL A 54 -9.22 -0.59 -5.88
C VAL A 54 -8.96 0.88 -5.55
N LYS A 55 -8.18 1.16 -4.50
CA LYS A 55 -7.88 2.50 -4.00
C LYS A 55 -6.59 3.03 -4.66
N PRO A 56 -6.42 4.35 -4.80
CA PRO A 56 -5.17 4.93 -5.29
C PRO A 56 -4.02 4.59 -4.33
N VAL A 57 -2.78 4.72 -4.80
CA VAL A 57 -1.59 4.57 -3.94
C VAL A 57 -1.69 5.55 -2.77
N ASN A 58 -1.62 5.03 -1.54
CA ASN A 58 -1.88 5.76 -0.29
C ASN A 58 -1.02 5.20 0.86
N LEU A 59 -1.00 5.90 2.00
CA LEU A 59 -0.09 5.62 3.11
C LEU A 59 -0.66 4.70 4.20
N ASP A 60 -1.94 4.31 4.13
CA ASP A 60 -2.64 3.68 5.25
C ASP A 60 -1.98 2.39 5.73
N ALA A 61 -1.34 1.63 4.84
CA ALA A 61 -0.80 0.31 5.16
C ALA A 61 0.62 0.33 5.75
N LEU A 62 1.38 1.44 5.64
CA LEU A 62 2.82 1.47 5.93
C LEU A 62 3.15 1.11 7.39
N SER A 63 2.35 1.60 8.34
CA SER A 63 2.61 1.45 9.78
C SER A 63 1.44 0.87 10.56
N LYS A 64 0.45 0.26 9.88
CA LYS A 64 -0.75 -0.33 10.52
C LYS A 64 -0.43 -1.46 11.50
N TRP A 65 0.71 -2.11 11.34
CA TRP A 65 1.15 -3.21 12.19
C TRP A 65 1.75 -2.75 13.53
N VAL A 66 2.13 -1.46 13.64
CA VAL A 66 2.78 -0.94 14.85
C VAL A 66 1.82 -1.03 16.03
N GLY A 67 2.29 -1.62 17.14
CA GLY A 67 1.47 -1.89 18.32
C GLY A 67 0.56 -3.12 18.20
N LYS A 68 0.71 -3.96 17.16
CA LYS A 68 0.00 -5.24 17.02
C LYS A 68 0.84 -6.45 17.44
N PHE A 69 2.16 -6.31 17.54
CA PHE A 69 3.03 -7.36 18.03
C PHE A 69 3.14 -7.34 19.55
N PRO A 70 3.17 -8.51 20.21
CA PRO A 70 3.53 -8.64 21.62
C PRO A 70 4.93 -8.09 21.93
N ASP A 71 5.14 -7.60 23.15
CA ASP A 71 6.40 -6.98 23.59
C ASP A 71 7.59 -7.97 23.54
N ASP A 72 7.35 -9.25 23.82
CA ASP A 72 8.37 -10.32 23.73
C ASP A 72 8.82 -10.55 22.29
N VAL A 73 7.88 -10.53 21.33
CA VAL A 73 8.20 -10.64 19.90
C VAL A 73 9.01 -9.42 19.43
N ILE A 74 8.69 -8.23 19.93
CA ILE A 74 9.45 -7.01 19.61
C ILE A 74 10.86 -7.08 20.17
N ALA A 75 11.02 -7.53 21.42
CA ALA A 75 12.32 -7.69 22.06
C ALA A 75 13.23 -8.69 21.31
N ASP A 76 12.64 -9.79 20.83
CA ASP A 76 13.36 -10.85 20.13
C ASP A 76 13.39 -10.67 18.59
N MET A 77 12.87 -9.56 18.06
CA MET A 77 12.74 -9.31 16.62
C MET A 77 14.05 -9.52 15.82
N PRO A 78 15.24 -9.09 16.29
CA PRO A 78 16.48 -9.36 15.58
C PRO A 78 16.85 -10.84 15.47
N GLN A 79 16.42 -11.67 16.43
CA GLN A 79 16.65 -13.11 16.44
C GLN A 79 15.60 -13.87 15.62
N ILE A 80 14.34 -13.44 15.72
CA ILE A 80 13.21 -14.03 14.98
C ILE A 80 13.34 -13.73 13.48
N ALA A 81 13.71 -12.49 13.13
CA ALA A 81 13.73 -12.00 11.77
C ALA A 81 15.05 -11.25 11.43
N PRO A 82 16.20 -11.95 11.42
CA PRO A 82 17.49 -11.32 11.09
C PRO A 82 17.53 -10.72 9.68
N MET A 83 16.68 -11.23 8.78
CA MET A 83 16.53 -10.69 7.42
C MET A 83 16.03 -9.23 7.39
N LEU A 84 15.41 -8.71 8.45
CA LEU A 84 15.04 -7.29 8.50
C LEU A 84 16.29 -6.42 8.33
N ALA A 85 17.35 -6.70 9.10
CA ALA A 85 18.60 -5.97 9.03
C ALA A 85 19.30 -6.14 7.66
N GLU A 86 19.33 -7.37 7.12
CA GLU A 86 19.90 -7.64 5.78
C GLU A 86 19.18 -6.88 4.67
N LEU A 87 17.87 -6.66 4.82
CA LEU A 87 17.05 -5.92 3.88
C LEU A 87 17.07 -4.40 4.11
N GLY A 88 17.73 -3.93 5.17
CA GLY A 88 17.88 -2.51 5.52
C GLY A 88 16.80 -1.96 6.47
N TYR A 89 15.99 -2.81 7.08
CA TYR A 89 15.03 -2.44 8.12
C TYR A 89 15.66 -2.61 9.50
N ASP A 90 15.55 -1.59 10.35
CA ASP A 90 15.98 -1.68 11.75
C ASP A 90 14.98 -2.55 12.54
N PRO A 91 15.37 -3.76 13.01
CA PRO A 91 14.48 -4.66 13.72
C PRO A 91 14.04 -4.13 15.10
N LEU A 92 14.70 -3.10 15.64
CA LEU A 92 14.37 -2.49 16.92
C LEU A 92 13.57 -1.18 16.78
N ALA A 93 13.43 -0.65 15.56
CA ALA A 93 12.68 0.59 15.33
C ALA A 93 11.17 0.34 15.30
N ASN A 94 10.45 0.89 16.28
CA ASN A 94 8.99 0.82 16.37
C ASN A 94 8.40 2.21 16.70
N PRO A 95 7.83 2.96 15.73
CA PRO A 95 7.67 2.61 14.32
C PRO A 95 8.98 2.74 13.51
N PRO A 96 9.13 2.01 12.39
CA PRO A 96 10.22 2.28 11.47
C PRO A 96 10.06 3.61 10.73
N ASN A 97 11.19 4.17 10.31
CA ASN A 97 11.22 5.33 9.44
C ASN A 97 11.48 4.91 7.99
N TYR A 98 10.41 4.84 7.19
CA TYR A 98 10.51 4.47 5.77
C TYR A 98 10.85 5.64 4.84
N GLY A 99 10.84 6.88 5.34
CA GLY A 99 11.04 8.10 4.57
C GLY A 99 9.82 9.00 4.52
N LYS A 100 9.90 10.04 3.67
CA LYS A 100 8.83 11.03 3.49
C LYS A 100 8.13 10.79 2.14
N PRO A 101 6.79 10.77 2.10
CA PRO A 101 6.05 10.56 0.87
C PRO A 101 6.16 11.75 -0.08
N ASP A 102 6.02 11.49 -1.38
CA ASP A 102 5.81 12.52 -2.39
C ASP A 102 4.44 13.22 -2.20
N ASP A 103 4.34 14.48 -2.60
CA ASP A 103 3.11 15.30 -2.46
C ASP A 103 1.87 14.66 -3.10
N MET A 104 2.05 13.94 -4.20
CA MET A 104 0.98 13.20 -4.87
C MET A 104 0.39 12.12 -3.97
N VAL A 105 1.21 11.41 -3.19
CA VAL A 105 0.75 10.33 -2.32
C VAL A 105 0.03 10.90 -1.10
N LEU A 106 0.52 12.03 -0.56
CA LEU A 106 -0.18 12.78 0.48
C LEU A 106 -1.56 13.23 0.01
N LYS A 107 -1.63 13.79 -1.21
CA LYS A 107 -2.89 14.19 -1.81
C LYS A 107 -3.83 13.01 -2.00
N ASN A 108 -3.37 11.90 -2.59
CA ASN A 108 -4.17 10.69 -2.76
C ASN A 108 -4.71 10.16 -1.43
N THR A 109 -3.89 10.17 -0.38
CA THR A 109 -4.28 9.71 0.95
C THR A 109 -5.36 10.62 1.55
N ASN A 110 -5.20 11.94 1.48
CA ASN A 110 -6.19 12.89 1.96
C ASN A 110 -7.50 12.79 1.18
N ASP A 111 -7.44 12.78 -0.16
CA ASP A 111 -8.60 12.64 -1.03
C ASP A 111 -9.33 11.32 -0.77
N MET A 112 -8.59 10.24 -0.47
CA MET A 112 -9.16 8.95 -0.09
C MET A 112 -9.88 9.01 1.26
N HIS A 113 -9.32 9.69 2.26
CA HIS A 113 -9.94 9.84 3.59
C HIS A 113 -11.17 10.75 3.54
N GLU A 114 -11.13 11.85 2.80
CA GLU A 114 -12.28 12.75 2.61
C GLU A 114 -13.44 12.03 1.91
N ASN A 115 -13.12 11.14 0.97
CA ASN A 115 -14.07 10.36 0.18
C ASN A 115 -14.14 8.90 0.62
N SER A 116 -13.94 8.62 1.92
CA SER A 116 -13.85 7.26 2.46
C SER A 116 -15.08 6.39 2.14
N GLU A 117 -16.28 6.97 2.19
CA GLU A 117 -17.54 6.31 1.81
C GLU A 117 -17.61 5.91 0.32
N HIS A 118 -17.01 6.71 -0.56
CA HIS A 118 -16.93 6.38 -1.97
C HIS A 118 -16.02 5.18 -2.20
N TRP A 119 -14.82 5.20 -1.62
CA TRP A 119 -13.84 4.12 -1.74
C TRP A 119 -14.29 2.83 -1.06
N TYR A 120 -15.01 2.92 0.06
CA TYR A 120 -15.64 1.78 0.71
C TYR A 120 -16.66 1.10 -0.19
N ARG A 121 -17.61 1.86 -0.76
CA ARG A 121 -18.61 1.31 -1.70
C ARG A 121 -17.96 0.67 -2.92
N LYS A 122 -16.96 1.33 -3.52
CA LYS A 122 -16.21 0.80 -4.66
C LYS A 122 -15.50 -0.51 -4.32
N ALA A 123 -14.92 -0.63 -3.12
CA ALA A 123 -14.31 -1.87 -2.65
C ALA A 123 -15.33 -2.99 -2.47
N VAL A 124 -16.46 -2.71 -1.82
CA VAL A 124 -17.55 -3.68 -1.62
C VAL A 124 -18.09 -4.22 -2.96
N GLU A 125 -18.28 -3.38 -3.97
CA GLU A 125 -18.73 -3.79 -5.31
C GLU A 125 -17.77 -4.74 -6.03
N MET A 126 -16.48 -4.63 -5.72
CA MET A 126 -15.40 -5.38 -6.37
C MET A 126 -15.04 -6.68 -5.66
N VAL A 127 -15.65 -6.99 -4.53
CA VAL A 127 -15.39 -8.23 -3.77
C VAL A 127 -16.60 -9.15 -3.74
N ALA A 128 -16.37 -10.44 -3.51
CA ALA A 128 -17.43 -11.44 -3.38
C ALA A 128 -18.09 -11.43 -1.98
N ASP A 129 -17.30 -11.12 -0.95
CA ASP A 129 -17.72 -11.05 0.44
C ASP A 129 -17.54 -9.61 0.95
N PRO A 130 -18.63 -8.84 1.13
CA PRO A 130 -18.58 -7.48 1.64
C PRO A 130 -18.07 -7.35 3.08
N GLU A 131 -18.22 -8.38 3.91
CA GLU A 131 -17.88 -8.31 5.34
C GLU A 131 -16.37 -8.19 5.59
N ARG A 132 -15.55 -8.54 4.59
CA ARG A 132 -14.10 -8.40 4.66
C ARG A 132 -13.58 -6.99 4.39
N VAL A 133 -14.45 -6.06 3.97
CA VAL A 133 -14.05 -4.68 3.68
C VAL A 133 -14.21 -3.87 4.96
N ASP A 134 -13.11 -3.32 5.47
CA ASP A 134 -13.16 -2.46 6.66
C ASP A 134 -14.03 -1.23 6.39
N PRO A 135 -15.06 -0.95 7.22
CA PRO A 135 -15.87 0.24 7.08
C PRO A 135 -15.03 1.49 7.41
N PRO A 136 -15.40 2.65 6.83
CA PRO A 136 -14.74 3.91 7.17
C PRO A 136 -14.95 4.23 8.66
N LEU A 137 -13.92 4.83 9.27
CA LEU A 137 -14.00 5.26 10.67
C LEU A 137 -15.09 6.33 10.84
N PRO A 138 -15.87 6.31 11.95
CA PRO A 138 -16.85 7.35 12.23
C PRO A 138 -16.16 8.72 12.34
N ARG A 139 -16.78 9.74 11.74
CA ARG A 139 -16.31 11.14 11.77
C ARG A 139 -16.41 11.75 13.16
#